data_AF-A0A9K3PZ88-F1
#
_entry.id   AF-A0A9K3PZ88-F1
#
_cell.length_a   1.000
_cell.length_b   1.000
_cell.length_c   1.000
_cell.angle_alpha   90.00
_cell.angle_beta   90.00
_cell.angle_gamma   90.00
#
_symmetry.space_group_name_H-M   'P 1'
#
loop_
_entity.id
_entity.type
_entity.pdbx_description
1 polymer ?
#
loop_
_entity_poly.entity_id
_entity_poly.type
_entity_poly.pdbx_seq_one_letter_code
_entity_poly.pdbx_strand_id
1 'polypeptide(L)'
;MSASQGLQQLPPPIHVLRGILRRLRVHVPEKVPSNNNRNTTTTTATSTTTTSTTTTRFNPMQRFVLDQYRTSKAETSPVKIQELQNVAVNYYTLRQDLAERSRLHQLDSGAEMQLTAKELSRRAAARAGLQLPDLDPELEQDLK
;
A
#
# COMPACT_ATOMS: atom_id res chain seq x y z
N MET A 1 1.56 -20.46 44.65
CA MET A 1 0.93 -19.37 43.88
C MET A 1 1.25 -19.64 42.41
N SER A 2 0.35 -20.31 41.70
CA SER A 2 0.59 -20.77 40.32
C SER A 2 0.08 -19.70 39.35
N ALA A 3 1.00 -19.11 38.58
CA ALA A 3 0.67 -18.15 37.53
C ALA A 3 0.05 -18.89 36.33
N SER A 4 -1.24 -18.69 36.12
CA SER A 4 -1.94 -19.07 34.90
C SER A 4 -1.43 -18.20 33.75
N GLN A 5 -0.51 -18.72 32.94
CA GLN A 5 -0.17 -18.09 31.66
C GLN A 5 -1.38 -18.18 30.74
N GLY A 6 -1.95 -17.01 30.42
CA GLY A 6 -2.99 -16.90 29.41
C GLY A 6 -2.45 -17.39 28.08
N LEU A 7 -3.02 -18.49 27.58
CA LEU A 7 -2.87 -18.95 26.21
C LEU A 7 -3.41 -17.85 25.29
N GLN A 8 -2.55 -16.91 24.90
CA GLN A 8 -2.82 -16.07 23.75
C GLN A 8 -2.97 -17.03 22.56
N GLN A 9 -4.22 -17.28 22.17
CA GLN A 9 -4.54 -18.08 21.01
C GLN A 9 -3.91 -17.38 19.80
N LEU A 10 -2.76 -17.86 19.35
CA LEU A 10 -2.17 -17.41 18.10
C LEU A 10 -3.20 -17.68 17.00
N PRO A 11 -3.54 -16.68 16.17
CA PRO A 11 -4.51 -16.87 15.10
C PRO A 11 -4.03 -18.00 14.19
N PRO A 12 -4.94 -18.83 13.65
CA PRO A 12 -4.55 -19.97 12.84
C PRO A 12 -3.60 -19.52 11.70
N PRO A 13 -2.50 -20.24 11.45
CA PRO A 13 -1.41 -19.79 10.57
C PRO A 13 -1.87 -19.43 9.15
N ILE A 14 -3.00 -19.98 8.71
CA ILE A 14 -3.64 -19.68 7.42
C ILE A 14 -4.10 -18.21 7.34
N HIS A 15 -4.60 -17.60 8.41
CA HIS A 15 -5.05 -16.21 8.39
C HIS A 15 -3.89 -15.24 8.25
N VAL A 16 -2.76 -15.53 8.90
CA VAL A 16 -1.52 -14.74 8.81
C VAL A 16 -0.95 -14.83 7.39
N LEU A 17 -0.81 -16.04 6.84
CA LEU A 17 -0.37 -16.24 5.46
C LEU A 17 -1.30 -15.53 4.47
N ARG A 18 -2.62 -15.71 4.60
CA ARG A 18 -3.61 -15.05 3.72
C ARG A 18 -3.53 -13.53 3.84
N GLY A 19 -3.33 -13.01 5.05
CA GLY A 19 -3.15 -11.58 5.32
C GLY A 19 -1.90 -11.03 4.63
N ILE A 20 -0.76 -11.72 4.76
CA ILE A 20 0.49 -11.36 4.09
C ILE A 20 0.30 -11.36 2.57
N LEU A 21 -0.22 -12.46 2.01
CA LEU A 21 -0.41 -12.61 0.56
C LEU A 21 -1.38 -11.58 -0.01
N ARG A 22 -2.51 -11.32 0.67
CA ARG A 22 -3.49 -10.31 0.23
C ARG A 22 -2.82 -8.95 0.12
N ARG A 23 -2.12 -8.53 1.17
CA ARG A 23 -1.50 -7.21 1.16
C ARG A 23 -0.36 -7.14 0.13
N LEU A 24 0.39 -8.22 -0.10
CA LEU A 24 1.41 -8.24 -1.15
C LEU A 24 0.83 -8.17 -2.57
N ARG A 25 -0.45 -8.54 -2.77
CA ARG A 25 -1.14 -8.39 -4.07
C ARG A 25 -1.54 -6.96 -4.38
N VAL A 26 -1.63 -6.10 -3.36
CA VAL A 26 -2.18 -4.74 -3.49
C VAL A 26 -1.13 -3.70 -3.95
N HIS A 27 0.13 -4.07 -4.18
CA HIS A 27 1.11 -3.16 -4.77
C HIS A 27 1.03 -3.19 -6.30
N VAL A 28 0.07 -2.46 -6.85
CA VAL A 28 0.28 -1.74 -8.11
C VAL A 28 0.79 -0.37 -7.68
N PRO A 29 2.07 -0.01 -7.91
CA PRO A 29 2.48 1.38 -7.75
C PRO A 29 1.61 2.19 -8.71
N GLU A 30 0.84 3.11 -8.14
CA GLU A 30 0.10 4.13 -8.85
C GLU A 30 1.10 4.82 -9.78
N LYS A 31 0.98 4.51 -11.07
CA LYS A 31 1.77 5.16 -12.10
C LYS A 31 1.33 6.62 -12.06
N VAL A 32 2.22 7.50 -11.63
CA VAL A 32 2.06 8.97 -11.68
C VAL A 32 1.37 9.32 -12.99
N PRO A 33 0.26 10.09 -12.99
CA PRO A 33 -0.53 10.32 -14.19
C PRO A 33 0.32 11.09 -15.20
N SER A 34 0.82 10.36 -16.20
CA SER A 34 1.36 10.95 -17.42
C SER A 34 0.17 11.43 -18.23
N ASN A 35 0.03 12.75 -18.22
CA ASN A 35 -0.97 13.53 -18.91
C ASN A 35 -1.02 13.11 -20.39
N ASN A 36 -2.08 12.43 -20.82
CA ASN A 36 -2.45 12.40 -22.23
C ASN A 36 -3.96 12.26 -22.41
N ASN A 37 -4.46 13.14 -23.25
CA ASN A 37 -5.84 13.54 -23.42
C ASN A 37 -6.71 12.54 -24.20
N ARG A 38 -8.03 12.72 -23.98
CA ARG A 38 -9.20 12.52 -24.86
C ARG A 38 -9.95 11.17 -24.90
N ASN A 39 -11.20 11.30 -24.42
CA ASN A 39 -12.48 10.82 -24.99
C ASN A 39 -12.78 9.32 -24.85
N THR A 40 -13.95 8.81 -24.43
CA THR A 40 -15.32 9.33 -24.25
C THR A 40 -16.18 8.26 -23.56
N THR A 41 -17.28 8.71 -22.94
CA THR A 41 -18.58 8.05 -22.73
C THR A 41 -18.81 6.97 -21.66
N THR A 42 -19.76 7.34 -20.81
CA THR A 42 -20.65 6.63 -19.89
C THR A 42 -21.26 5.33 -20.42
N THR A 43 -21.49 4.40 -19.48
CA THR A 43 -22.68 3.52 -19.29
C THR A 43 -22.38 2.01 -19.26
N THR A 44 -23.07 1.38 -18.31
CA THR A 44 -23.56 -0.02 -18.25
C THR A 44 -22.62 -1.08 -17.68
N ALA A 45 -22.93 -1.43 -16.42
CA ALA A 45 -22.65 -2.73 -15.85
C ALA A 45 -23.17 -3.83 -16.78
N THR A 46 -22.28 -4.70 -17.24
CA THR A 46 -22.65 -6.02 -17.77
C THR A 46 -21.60 -7.00 -17.25
N SER A 47 -22.06 -7.91 -16.41
CA SER A 47 -21.31 -9.04 -15.88
C SER A 47 -21.01 -10.02 -17.00
N THR A 48 -19.93 -9.80 -17.74
CA THR A 48 -19.38 -10.82 -18.65
C THR A 48 -18.28 -11.58 -17.93
N THR A 49 -18.58 -12.84 -17.63
CA THR A 49 -17.64 -13.89 -17.21
C THR A 49 -16.66 -14.16 -18.36
N THR A 50 -15.67 -13.28 -18.53
CA THR A 50 -14.51 -13.59 -19.36
C THR A 50 -13.57 -14.41 -18.51
N THR A 51 -13.45 -15.69 -18.88
CA THR A 51 -12.40 -16.62 -18.44
C THR A 51 -11.06 -16.12 -18.99
N SER A 52 -10.62 -14.96 -18.53
CA SER A 52 -9.27 -14.48 -18.77
C SER A 52 -8.36 -15.44 -18.03
N THR A 53 -7.60 -16.26 -18.74
CA THR A 53 -6.39 -16.91 -18.23
C THR A 53 -5.38 -15.79 -17.94
N THR A 54 -5.65 -15.03 -16.88
CA THR A 54 -4.77 -14.01 -16.36
C THR A 54 -3.61 -14.76 -15.74
N THR A 55 -2.51 -14.88 -16.49
CA THR A 55 -1.21 -15.26 -15.94
C THR A 55 -0.90 -14.28 -14.82
N THR A 56 -1.30 -14.66 -13.61
CA THR A 56 -1.18 -13.83 -12.42
C THR A 56 0.30 -13.74 -12.14
N ARG A 57 0.94 -12.63 -12.57
CA ARG A 57 2.34 -12.39 -12.27
C ARG A 57 2.46 -12.20 -10.77
N PHE A 58 2.87 -13.26 -10.07
CA PHE A 58 3.13 -13.19 -8.65
C PHE A 58 4.28 -12.23 -8.40
N ASN A 59 4.09 -11.30 -7.46
CA ASN A 59 5.18 -10.47 -6.96
C ASN A 59 6.30 -11.40 -6.43
N PRO A 60 7.60 -11.13 -6.70
CA PRO A 60 8.71 -11.96 -6.24
C PRO A 60 8.66 -12.23 -4.72
N MET A 61 8.21 -11.25 -3.93
CA MET A 61 8.02 -11.40 -2.48
C MET A 61 6.89 -12.38 -2.13
N GLN A 62 5.79 -12.39 -2.89
CA GLN A 62 4.73 -13.40 -2.68
C GLN A 62 5.23 -14.80 -2.96
N ARG A 63 6.03 -14.95 -4.02
CA ARG A 63 6.61 -16.24 -4.37
C ARG A 63 7.56 -16.73 -3.28
N PHE A 64 8.40 -15.85 -2.74
CA PHE A 64 9.26 -16.15 -1.60
C PHE A 64 8.46 -16.58 -0.36
N VAL A 65 7.41 -15.84 0.03
CA VAL A 65 6.58 -16.19 1.19
C VAL A 65 5.87 -17.55 0.99
N LEU A 66 5.36 -17.80 -0.21
CA LEU A 66 4.74 -19.09 -0.54
C LEU A 66 5.74 -20.25 -0.50
N ASP A 67 6.95 -20.03 -0.98
CA ASP A 67 8.02 -21.02 -0.97
C ASP A 67 8.44 -21.36 0.47
N GLN A 68 8.67 -20.34 1.29
CA GLN A 68 8.93 -20.49 2.73
C GLN A 68 7.81 -21.25 3.46
N TYR A 69 6.55 -20.93 3.17
CA TYR A 69 5.42 -21.64 3.76
C TYR A 69 5.37 -23.12 3.33
N ARG A 70 5.67 -23.42 2.07
CA ARG A 70 5.69 -24.80 1.56
C ARG A 70 6.81 -25.61 2.21
N THR A 71 8.01 -25.04 2.32
CA THR A 71 9.17 -25.69 2.94
C THR A 71 8.95 -25.94 4.43
N SER A 72 8.36 -24.96 5.15
CA SER A 72 8.05 -25.10 6.58
C SER A 72 6.91 -26.06 6.90
N LYS A 73 6.06 -26.42 5.93
CA LYS A 73 4.96 -27.38 6.13
C LYS A 73 5.45 -28.80 6.49
N ALA A 74 6.67 -29.15 6.08
CA ALA A 74 7.28 -30.46 6.37
C ALA A 74 7.96 -30.51 7.76
N GLU A 75 8.11 -29.36 8.43
CA GLU A 75 8.73 -29.31 9.75
C GLU A 75 7.81 -29.95 10.80
N THR A 76 8.39 -30.79 11.66
CA THR A 76 7.65 -31.57 12.67
C THR A 76 7.98 -31.13 14.10
N SER A 77 9.12 -30.45 14.30
CA SER A 77 9.51 -29.99 15.63
C SER A 77 8.58 -28.88 16.15
N PRO A 78 7.95 -29.04 17.33
CA PRO A 78 6.99 -28.06 17.85
C PRO A 78 7.64 -26.71 18.16
N VAL A 79 8.91 -26.71 18.59
CA VAL A 79 9.66 -25.49 18.92
C VAL A 79 9.88 -24.65 17.66
N LYS A 80 10.35 -25.28 16.58
CA LYS A 80 10.58 -24.59 15.30
C LYS A 80 9.28 -24.08 14.68
N ILE A 81 8.19 -24.84 14.80
CA ILE A 81 6.87 -24.40 14.32
C ILE A 81 6.45 -23.12 15.04
N GLN A 82 6.63 -23.03 16.36
CA GLN A 82 6.33 -21.81 17.11
C GLN A 82 7.21 -20.64 16.68
N GLU A 83 8.51 -20.84 16.51
CA GLU A 83 9.43 -19.80 16.04
C GLU A 83 9.00 -19.24 14.68
N LEU A 84 8.67 -20.12 13.73
CA LEU A 84 8.19 -19.73 12.39
C LEU A 84 6.86 -18.98 12.45
N GLN A 85 5.95 -19.39 13.34
CA GLN A 85 4.70 -18.67 13.56
C GLN A 85 4.94 -17.27 14.14
N ASN A 86 5.83 -17.14 15.13
CA ASN A 86 6.20 -15.85 15.71
C ASN A 86 6.81 -14.93 14.66
N VAL A 87 7.72 -15.44 13.82
CA VAL A 87 8.30 -14.67 12.70
C VAL A 87 7.22 -14.21 11.72
N ALA A 88 6.28 -15.08 11.36
CA ALA A 88 5.19 -14.73 10.45
C ALA A 88 4.28 -13.64 11.02
N VAL A 89 3.94 -13.72 12.32
CA VAL A 89 3.14 -12.72 13.03
C VAL A 89 3.89 -11.39 13.10
N ASN A 90 5.17 -11.41 13.51
CA ASN A 90 6.00 -10.20 13.59
C ASN A 90 6.10 -9.51 12.23
N TYR A 91 6.32 -10.27 11.16
CA TYR A 91 6.34 -9.71 9.80
C TYR A 91 4.99 -9.09 9.42
N TYR A 92 3.88 -9.76 9.73
CA TYR A 92 2.54 -9.24 9.45
C TYR A 92 2.29 -7.91 10.17
N THR A 93 2.63 -7.83 11.46
CA THR A 93 2.51 -6.62 12.27
C THR A 93 3.40 -5.50 11.73
N LEU A 94 4.69 -5.76 11.51
CA LEU A 94 5.61 -4.77 10.93
C LEU A 94 5.08 -4.19 9.63
N ARG A 95 4.53 -5.05 8.77
CA ARG A 95 4.00 -4.64 7.47
C ARG A 95 2.72 -3.80 7.61
N GLN A 96 1.93 -3.99 8.66
CA GLN A 96 0.81 -3.13 9.01
C GLN A 96 1.29 -1.76 9.51
N ASP A 97 2.27 -1.76 10.42
CA ASP A 97 2.82 -0.52 11.01
C ASP A 97 3.47 0.37 9.96
N LEU A 98 4.19 -0.21 9.00
CA LEU A 98 4.77 0.55 7.88
C LEU A 98 3.71 1.19 6.99
N ALA A 99 2.61 0.47 6.72
CA ALA A 99 1.50 1.01 5.94
C ALA A 99 0.80 2.16 6.69
N GLU A 100 0.64 2.02 7.99
CA GLU A 100 0.07 3.07 8.84
C GLU A 100 0.99 4.28 8.93
N ARG A 101 2.31 4.09 9.10
CA ARG A 101 3.29 5.19 9.05
C ARG A 101 3.27 5.92 7.72
N SER A 102 3.22 5.19 6.61
CA SER A 102 3.11 5.81 5.28
C SER A 102 1.84 6.65 5.17
N ARG A 103 0.71 6.15 5.67
CA ARG A 103 -0.55 6.91 5.72
C ARG A 103 -0.45 8.14 6.61
N LEU A 104 0.10 8.01 7.82
CA LEU A 104 0.28 9.13 8.74
C LEU A 104 1.21 10.18 8.15
N HIS A 105 2.31 9.76 7.52
CA HIS A 105 3.20 10.66 6.82
C HIS A 105 2.52 11.40 5.67
N GLN A 106 1.59 10.77 4.94
CA GLN A 106 0.79 11.46 3.91
C GLN A 106 -0.19 12.48 4.50
N LEU A 107 -0.68 12.25 5.71
CA LEU A 107 -1.55 13.21 6.41
C LEU A 107 -0.75 14.35 7.04
N ASP A 108 0.45 14.05 7.54
CA ASP A 108 1.36 15.00 8.18
C ASP A 108 2.20 15.78 7.17
N SER A 109 2.40 15.25 5.96
CA SER A 109 3.02 16.00 4.87
C SER A 109 2.15 17.23 4.63
N GLY A 110 2.69 18.40 4.98
CA GLY A 110 1.98 19.66 4.85
C GLY A 110 1.63 19.98 3.40
N ALA A 111 0.89 21.06 3.22
CA ALA A 111 0.44 21.50 1.90
C ALA A 111 1.60 21.70 0.91
N GLU A 112 2.80 21.99 1.41
CA GLU A 112 4.03 22.17 0.66
C GLU A 112 4.55 20.92 -0.06
N MET A 113 4.23 19.72 0.45
CA MET A 113 4.63 18.47 -0.21
C MET A 113 3.63 18.01 -1.26
N GLN A 114 2.39 18.49 -1.19
CA GLN A 114 1.29 18.06 -2.07
C GLN A 114 0.95 19.08 -3.16
N LEU A 115 1.18 20.37 -2.89
CA LEU A 115 0.85 21.46 -3.79
C LEU A 115 2.13 21.99 -4.43
N THR A 116 2.05 22.28 -5.73
CA THR A 116 3.12 22.99 -6.41
C THR A 116 3.24 24.42 -5.86
N ALA A 117 4.42 25.02 -5.98
CA ALA A 117 4.67 26.40 -5.53
C ALA A 117 3.62 27.40 -6.09
N LYS A 118 3.19 27.21 -7.34
CA LYS A 118 2.13 28.01 -7.98
C LYS A 118 0.79 27.89 -7.24
N GLU A 119 0.40 26.67 -6.86
CA GLU A 119 -0.87 26.42 -6.16
C GLU A 119 -0.84 26.92 -4.72
N LEU A 120 0.30 26.81 -4.03
CA LEU A 120 0.52 27.45 -2.73
C LEU A 120 0.34 28.96 -2.81
N SER A 121 1.01 29.61 -3.77
CA SER A 121 0.91 31.06 -4.00
C SER A 121 -0.52 31.48 -4.33
N ARG A 122 -1.24 30.72 -5.16
CA ARG A 122 -2.65 30.98 -5.49
C ARG A 122 -3.55 30.89 -4.25
N ARG A 123 -3.36 29.87 -3.41
CA ARG A 123 -4.13 29.72 -2.15
C ARG A 123 -3.80 30.80 -1.14
N ALA A 124 -2.53 31.21 -1.04
CA ALA A 124 -2.09 32.30 -0.18
C ALA A 124 -2.71 33.63 -0.62
N ALA A 125 -2.67 33.94 -1.92
CA ALA A 125 -3.32 35.12 -2.47
C ALA A 125 -4.84 35.11 -2.20
N ALA A 126 -5.50 33.97 -2.45
CA ALA A 126 -6.94 33.83 -2.20
C ALA A 126 -7.31 34.04 -0.72
N ARG A 127 -6.49 33.57 0.23
CA ARG A 127 -6.68 33.82 1.66
C ARG A 127 -6.55 35.31 2.03
N ALA A 128 -5.72 36.05 1.31
CA ALA A 128 -5.59 37.50 1.45
C ALA A 128 -6.68 38.28 0.68
N GLY A 129 -7.61 37.61 0.00
CA GLY A 129 -8.61 38.24 -0.86
C GLY A 129 -8.05 38.78 -2.18
N LEU A 130 -6.88 38.29 -2.59
CA LEU A 130 -6.17 38.71 -3.80
C LEU A 130 -6.20 37.61 -4.85
N GLN A 131 -6.08 38.00 -6.12
CA GLN A 131 -5.96 37.07 -7.25
C GLN A 131 -4.51 37.06 -7.76
N LEU A 132 -3.93 35.86 -7.92
CA LEU A 132 -2.59 35.73 -8.47
C LEU A 132 -2.64 35.98 -10.00
N PRO A 133 -1.79 36.86 -10.56
CA PRO A 133 -1.67 37.06 -12.00
C PRO A 133 -1.19 35.79 -12.70
N ASP A 134 -1.54 35.63 -13.98
CA ASP A 134 -0.94 34.58 -14.81
C ASP A 134 0.51 34.98 -15.12
N LEU A 135 1.47 34.16 -14.69
CA LEU A 135 2.90 34.37 -14.97
C LEU A 135 3.23 33.88 -16.38
N ASP A 136 4.12 34.59 -17.07
CA ASP A 136 4.66 34.18 -18.36
C ASP A 136 5.34 32.81 -18.28
N PRO A 137 5.23 31.97 -19.33
CA PRO A 137 5.70 30.58 -19.32
C PRO A 137 7.23 30.44 -19.16
N GLU A 138 8.00 31.51 -19.42
CA GLU A 138 9.46 31.49 -19.21
C GLU A 138 9.85 31.59 -17.73
N LEU A 139 9.06 32.27 -16.89
CA LEU A 139 9.29 32.36 -15.44
C LEU A 139 8.76 31.12 -14.68
N GLU A 140 7.96 30.28 -15.34
CA GLU A 140 7.44 29.04 -14.74
C GLU A 140 8.48 27.91 -14.67
N GLN A 141 9.59 28.01 -15.40
CA GLN A 141 10.62 26.97 -15.43
C GLN A 141 11.48 26.95 -14.16
N ASP A 142 11.61 28.10 -13.49
CA ASP A 142 12.40 28.25 -12.26
C ASP A 142 11.64 27.85 -10.97
N LEU A 143 10.35 27.49 -11.08
CA LEU A 143 9.46 27.14 -9.97
C LEU A 143 9.19 25.63 -9.85
N LYS A 144 9.95 24.79 -10.58
CA LYS A 144 9.85 23.32 -10.54
C LYS A 144 10.83 22.66 -9.59
#